data_AF-A0A349GAB1-F1
#
_entry.id   AF-A0A349GAB1-F1
#
_cell.length_a   1.000
_cell.length_b   1.000
_cell.length_c   1.000
_cell.angle_alpha   90.00
_cell.angle_beta   90.00
_cell.angle_gamma   90.00
#
_symmetry.space_group_name_H-M   'P 1'
#
loop_
_entity.id
_entity.type
_entity.pdbx_description
1 polymer ?
#
loop_
_entity_poly.entity_id
_entity_poly.type
_entity_poly.pdbx_seq_one_letter_code
_entity_poly.pdbx_strand_id
1 'polypeptide(L)' 'PLGQRVYAKAELIEIEDKKLLFKVEAYDENEKIGEGLHGRYVIHVEKFLARVGQKAISK' A
#
# COMPACT_ATOMS: atom_id res chain seq x y z
N PRO A 1 5.13 18.84 -11.97
CA PRO A 1 5.71 19.98 -11.21
C PRO A 1 4.99 20.19 -9.87
N LEU A 2 5.63 20.89 -8.92
CA LEU A 2 4.94 21.30 -7.69
C LEU A 2 3.68 22.10 -8.04
N GLY A 3 2.56 21.74 -7.42
CA GLY A 3 1.23 22.34 -7.68
C GLY A 3 0.36 21.56 -8.67
N GLN A 4 0.88 20.57 -9.39
CA GLN A 4 0.04 19.71 -10.23
C GLN A 4 -0.77 18.70 -9.41
N ARG A 5 -1.92 18.35 -9.96
CA ARG A 5 -2.75 17.25 -9.44
C ARG A 5 -2.17 15.93 -9.91
N VAL A 6 -2.06 15.01 -8.97
CA VAL A 6 -1.66 13.63 -9.23
C VAL A 6 -2.78 12.72 -8.77
N TYR A 7 -3.08 11.71 -9.58
CA TYR A 7 -3.95 10.61 -9.16
C TYR A 7 -3.25 9.27 -9.36
N ALA A 8 -3.64 8.29 -8.57
CA ALA A 8 -3.17 6.92 -8.71
C ALA A 8 -4.36 5.97 -8.85
N LYS A 9 -4.20 4.96 -9.69
CA LYS A 9 -5.11 3.83 -9.81
C LYS A 9 -4.43 2.62 -9.18
N ALA A 10 -5.19 1.88 -8.38
CA ALA A 10 -4.73 0.62 -7.79
C ALA A 10 -5.71 -0.48 -8.21
N GLU A 11 -5.27 -1.35 -9.09
CA GLU A 11 -6.02 -2.51 -9.57
C GLU A 11 -5.61 -3.74 -8.77
N LEU A 12 -6.56 -4.46 -8.17
CA LEU A 12 -6.30 -5.72 -7.49
C LEU A 12 -6.08 -6.81 -8.55
N ILE A 13 -4.86 -7.35 -8.63
CA ILE A 13 -4.49 -8.32 -9.65
C ILE A 13 -4.30 -9.75 -9.11
N GLU A 14 -4.14 -9.92 -7.79
CA GLU A 14 -4.00 -11.24 -7.16
C GLU A 14 -4.50 -11.24 -5.71
N ILE A 15 -5.11 -12.36 -5.29
CA ILE A 15 -5.52 -12.64 -3.90
C ILE A 15 -5.00 -14.03 -3.52
N GLU A 16 -4.22 -14.10 -2.43
CA GLU A 16 -3.69 -15.34 -1.86
C GLU A 16 -3.91 -15.33 -0.33
N ASP A 17 -4.99 -15.98 0.13
CA ASP A 17 -5.46 -15.92 1.53
C ASP A 17 -5.63 -14.47 2.02
N LYS A 18 -4.70 -13.96 2.84
CA LYS A 18 -4.69 -12.59 3.37
C LYS A 18 -3.80 -11.65 2.60
N LYS A 19 -3.05 -12.14 1.62
CA LYS A 19 -2.13 -11.38 0.77
C LYS A 19 -2.89 -10.88 -0.45
N LEU A 20 -2.75 -9.60 -0.74
CA LEU A 20 -3.32 -8.91 -1.88
C LEU A 20 -2.18 -8.30 -2.69
N LEU A 21 -2.20 -8.45 -4.02
CA LEU A 21 -1.25 -7.78 -4.91
C LEU A 21 -2.01 -6.78 -5.78
N PHE A 22 -1.58 -5.51 -5.72
CA PHE A 22 -2.14 -4.45 -6.53
C PHE A 22 -1.15 -4.01 -7.60
N LYS A 23 -1.61 -3.84 -8.84
CA LYS A 23 -0.91 -3.04 -9.84
C LYS A 23 -1.28 -1.58 -9.62
N VAL A 24 -0.29 -0.74 -9.37
CA VAL A 24 -0.48 0.69 -9.12
C VAL A 24 0.11 1.49 -10.26
N GLU A 25 -0.65 2.44 -10.78
CA GLU A 25 -0.22 3.38 -11.80
C GLU A 25 -0.53 4.80 -11.32
N ALA A 26 0.44 5.70 -11.39
CA ALA A 26 0.33 7.09 -10.99
C ALA A 26 0.45 8.00 -12.22
N TYR A 27 -0.38 9.03 -12.26
CA TYR A 27 -0.49 9.97 -13.37
C TYR A 27 -0.51 11.40 -12.84
N ASP A 28 0.13 12.31 -13.56
CA ASP A 28 -0.20 13.72 -13.48
C ASP A 28 -1.26 14.09 -14.53
N GLU A 29 -1.46 15.38 -14.80
CA GLU A 29 -2.46 15.84 -15.76
C GLU A 29 -2.11 15.56 -17.24
N ASN A 30 -0.88 15.14 -17.51
CA ASN A 30 -0.36 14.95 -18.87
C ASN A 30 -0.01 13.49 -19.15
N GLU A 31 0.63 12.81 -18.18
CA GLU A 31 1.24 11.51 -18.43
C GLU A 31 1.30 10.59 -17.21
N LYS A 32 1.66 9.33 -17.47
CA LYS A 32 1.98 8.36 -16.42
C LYS A 32 3.34 8.70 -15.83
N ILE A 33 3.38 9.01 -14.54
CA ILE A 33 4.60 9.40 -13.82
C ILE A 33 5.21 8.26 -13.00
N GLY A 34 4.52 7.13 -12.89
CA GLY A 34 5.05 5.95 -12.22
C GLY A 34 4.13 4.75 -12.28
N GLU A 35 4.71 3.57 -12.06
CA GLU A 35 3.98 2.32 -11.91
C GLU A 35 4.73 1.36 -10.98
N GLY A 36 4.01 0.38 -10.44
CA GLY A 36 4.62 -0.66 -9.63
C GLY A 36 3.62 -1.68 -9.10
N LEU A 37 4.15 -2.65 -8.37
CA LEU A 37 3.36 -3.64 -7.65
C LEU A 37 3.35 -3.31 -6.16
N HIS A 38 2.16 -3.28 -5.56
CA HIS A 38 1.98 -3.01 -4.14
C HIS A 38 1.33 -4.21 -3.45
N GLY A 39 2.12 -4.89 -2.61
CA GLY A 39 1.65 -6.00 -1.79
C GLY A 39 1.02 -5.52 -0.48
N ARG A 40 -0.14 -6.06 -0.13
CA ARG A 40 -0.81 -5.80 1.16
C ARG A 40 -1.17 -7.09 1.87
N TYR A 41 -1.18 -7.04 3.20
CA TYR A 41 -1.72 -8.11 4.04
C TYR A 41 -2.91 -7.61 4.86
N VAL A 42 -3.97 -8.40 4.89
CA VAL A 42 -5.11 -8.22 5.80
C VAL A 42 -4.72 -8.74 7.17
N ILE A 43 -4.76 -7.87 8.18
CA ILE A 43 -4.33 -8.17 9.55
C ILE A 43 -5.42 -7.84 10.57
N HIS A 44 -5.36 -8.51 11.73
CA HIS A 44 -6.16 -8.15 12.88
C HIS A 44 -5.47 -7.03 13.67
N VAL A 45 -6.00 -5.81 13.57
CA VAL A 45 -5.35 -4.57 14.05
C VAL A 45 -4.96 -4.66 15.53
N GLU A 46 -5.87 -5.07 16.41
CA GLU A 46 -5.62 -5.15 17.87
C GLU A 46 -4.46 -6.12 18.21
N LYS A 47 -4.49 -7.33 17.65
CA LYS A 47 -3.42 -8.33 17.85
C LYS A 47 -2.08 -7.84 17.33
N PHE A 48 -2.07 -7.10 16.22
CA PHE A 48 -0.85 -6.52 15.66
C PHE A 48 -0.27 -5.43 16.56
N LEU A 49 -1.11 -4.48 17.00
CA LEU A 49 -0.68 -3.38 17.88
C LEU A 49 -0.16 -3.89 19.23
N ALA A 50 -0.80 -4.90 19.83
CA ALA A 50 -0.32 -5.51 21.06
C ALA A 50 1.11 -6.09 20.91
N ARG A 51 1.41 -6.76 19.78
CA ARG A 51 2.75 -7.30 19.49
C ARG A 51 3.78 -6.20 19.26
N VAL A 52 3.42 -5.13 18.53
CA VAL A 52 4.32 -3.99 18.29
C VAL A 52 4.63 -3.25 19.59
N GLY A 53 3.63 -3.01 20.44
CA GLY A 53 3.80 -2.38 21.74
C GLY A 53 4.75 -3.16 22.65
N GLN A 54 4.62 -4.49 22.72
CA GLN A 54 5.57 -5.34 23.47
C GLN A 54 7.00 -5.21 22.95
N LYS A 55 7.19 -5.17 21.62
CA LYS A 55 8.51 -5.04 20.99
C LYS A 55 9.16 -3.66 21.23
N ALA A 56 8.37 -2.61 21.36
CA ALA A 56 8.86 -1.27 21.67
C ALA A 56 9.34 -1.12 23.14
N ILE A 57 8.80 -1.93 24.05
CA ILE A 57 9.15 -1.91 25.48
C ILE A 57 10.38 -2.77 25.78
N SER A 58 10.64 -3.81 24.96
CA SER A 58 11.79 -4.71 25.12
C SER A 58 13.08 -4.24 24.43
N LYS A 59 13.20 -2.95 24.10
CA LYS A 59 14.37 -2.34 23.46
C LYS A 59 14.88 -1.18 24.30
#